data_AF-A0A3N7E9D4-F1
#
_entry.id   AF-A0A3N7E9D4-F1
#
_cell.length_a   1.000
_cell.length_b   1.000
_cell.length_c   1.000
_cell.angle_alpha   90.00
_cell.angle_beta   90.00
_cell.angle_gamma   90.00
#
_symmetry.space_group_name_H-M   'P 1'
#
loop_
_entity.id
_entity.type
_entity.pdbx_description
1 polymer ?
#
loop_
_entity_poly.entity_id
_entity_poly.type
_entity_poly.pdbx_seq_one_letter_code
_entity_poly.pdbx_strand_id
1 'polypeptide(L)'
;MLAAGCATPVYENSLPWAEGWRVGKVSRVEATAQDLAFYKRRCKADQLDRAQERFAIVQWREVGRSRWTVARLPADVAVVAGEPVYVKVWDCSAALVKREMN
;
A
#
# COMPACT_ATOMS: atom_id res chain seq x y z
N MET A 1 3.37 35.21 13.14
CA MET A 1 2.82 33.84 13.06
C MET A 1 3.26 33.26 11.72
N LEU A 2 4.26 32.38 11.70
CA LEU A 2 4.61 31.64 10.49
C LEU A 2 3.48 30.64 10.22
N ALA A 3 2.74 30.86 9.15
CA ALA A 3 1.83 29.85 8.62
C ALA A 3 2.69 28.66 8.17
N ALA A 4 2.75 27.60 8.98
CA ALA A 4 3.23 26.31 8.51
C ALA A 4 2.22 25.85 7.46
N GLY A 5 2.52 26.10 6.18
CA GLY A 5 1.74 25.55 5.09
C GLY A 5 1.63 24.05 5.29
N CYS A 6 0.40 23.52 5.29
CA CYS A 6 0.16 22.08 5.32
C CYS A 6 0.68 21.46 4.02
N ALA A 7 2.00 21.30 3.91
CA ALA A 7 2.60 20.54 2.83
C ALA A 7 2.18 19.08 3.03
N THR A 8 1.45 18.55 2.06
CA THR A 8 1.16 17.11 2.04
C THR A 8 2.48 16.37 1.80
N PRO A 9 2.80 15.33 2.59
CA PRO A 9 4.10 14.70 2.51
C PRO A 9 4.29 13.97 1.18
N VAL A 10 5.52 13.94 0.68
CA VAL A 10 5.96 13.04 -0.39
C VAL A 10 6.98 12.09 0.22
N TYR A 11 6.69 10.79 0.26
CA TYR A 11 7.61 9.81 0.82
C TYR A 11 8.70 9.45 -0.20
N GLU A 12 9.93 9.19 0.27
CA GLU A 12 11.08 8.84 -0.57
C GLU A 12 11.26 9.77 -1.79
N ASN A 13 10.88 11.05 -1.65
CA ASN A 13 10.88 12.07 -2.70
C ASN A 13 10.09 11.72 -3.99
N SER A 14 9.27 10.66 -3.97
CA SER A 14 8.64 10.11 -5.19
C SER A 14 7.26 9.48 -4.98
N LEU A 15 6.76 9.40 -3.74
CA LEU A 15 5.50 8.75 -3.39
C LEU A 15 4.55 9.76 -2.72
N PRO A 16 3.75 10.52 -3.50
CA PRO A 16 2.94 11.61 -2.96
C PRO A 16 1.79 11.12 -2.10
N TRP A 17 1.65 11.63 -0.88
CA TRP A 17 0.50 11.34 -0.03
C TRP A 17 -0.82 11.75 -0.69
N ALA A 18 -0.80 12.86 -1.43
CA ALA A 18 -1.93 13.37 -2.18
C ALA A 18 -2.38 12.45 -3.33
N GLU A 19 -1.60 11.44 -3.70
CA GLU A 19 -1.97 10.39 -4.66
C GLU A 19 -2.40 9.08 -3.98
N GLY A 20 -2.56 9.10 -2.66
CA GLY A 20 -3.03 7.95 -1.89
C GLY A 20 -1.92 7.04 -1.39
N TRP A 21 -0.64 7.45 -1.44
CA TRP A 21 0.44 6.72 -0.78
C TRP A 21 0.34 6.83 0.74
N ARG A 22 0.45 5.70 1.45
CA ARG A 22 0.43 5.65 2.91
C ARG A 22 1.53 4.72 3.41
N VAL A 23 2.03 5.01 4.61
CA VAL A 23 2.81 4.05 5.38
C VAL A 23 1.86 2.97 5.89
N GLY A 24 2.23 1.71 5.65
CA GLY A 24 1.53 0.54 6.14
C GLY A 24 2.49 -0.48 6.74
N LYS A 25 1.93 -1.55 7.26
CA LYS A 25 2.63 -2.71 7.80
C LYS A 25 2.08 -3.95 7.12
N VAL A 26 2.97 -4.82 6.61
CA VAL A 26 2.55 -6.09 6.00
C VAL A 26 1.87 -6.93 7.08
N SER A 27 0.61 -7.30 6.84
CA SER A 27 -0.11 -8.23 7.71
C SER A 27 0.20 -9.67 7.32
N ARG A 28 0.25 -9.96 6.01
CA ARG A 28 0.64 -11.24 5.41
C ARG A 28 0.93 -11.08 3.92
N VAL A 29 1.70 -12.00 3.37
CA VAL A 29 2.32 -11.94 2.03
C VAL A 29 1.50 -12.65 0.95
N GLU A 30 0.55 -13.50 1.35
CA GLU A 30 -0.29 -14.26 0.44
C GLU A 30 -1.76 -13.89 0.66
N ALA A 31 -2.37 -13.27 -0.36
CA ALA A 31 -3.80 -13.02 -0.41
C ALA A 31 -4.52 -14.25 -0.98
N THR A 32 -5.65 -14.61 -0.36
CA THR A 32 -6.56 -15.63 -0.90
C THR A 32 -7.54 -15.01 -1.91
N ALA A 33 -8.28 -15.83 -2.65
CA ALA A 33 -9.37 -15.34 -3.51
C ALA A 33 -10.42 -14.53 -2.72
N GLN A 34 -10.71 -14.94 -1.47
CA GLN A 34 -11.61 -14.22 -0.58
C GLN A 34 -11.05 -12.86 -0.17
N ASP A 35 -9.74 -12.80 0.12
CA ASP A 35 -9.08 -11.53 0.43
C ASP A 35 -9.14 -10.57 -0.75
N LEU A 36 -8.85 -11.07 -1.96
CA LEU A 36 -8.97 -10.28 -3.17
C LEU A 36 -10.39 -9.76 -3.32
N ALA A 37 -11.41 -10.61 -3.18
CA ALA A 37 -12.81 -10.19 -3.28
C ALA A 37 -13.18 -9.08 -2.26
N PHE A 38 -12.66 -9.14 -1.04
CA PHE A 38 -13.01 -8.21 0.03
C PHE A 38 -12.21 -6.89 0.01
N TYR A 39 -10.90 -6.97 -0.22
CA TYR A 39 -9.99 -5.83 -0.11
C TYR A 39 -9.77 -5.10 -1.44
N LYS A 40 -10.10 -5.69 -2.60
CA LYS A 40 -9.97 -5.02 -3.91
C LYS A 40 -11.01 -3.94 -4.19
N ARG A 41 -11.88 -3.59 -3.24
CA ARG A 41 -12.97 -2.61 -3.45
C ARG A 41 -12.52 -1.25 -3.98
N ARG A 42 -11.26 -0.89 -3.79
CA ARG A 42 -10.65 0.35 -4.31
C ARG A 42 -9.87 0.14 -5.62
N CYS A 43 -9.59 -1.10 -6.01
CA CYS A 43 -8.93 -1.39 -7.28
C CYS A 43 -9.90 -1.17 -8.45
N LYS A 44 -9.41 -0.62 -9.55
CA LYS A 44 -10.10 -0.62 -10.84
C LYS A 44 -10.01 -2.03 -11.46
N ALA A 45 -10.92 -2.35 -12.39
CA ALA A 45 -11.13 -3.71 -12.91
C ALA A 45 -9.86 -4.36 -13.47
N ASP A 46 -8.95 -3.56 -14.04
CA ASP A 46 -7.73 -3.98 -14.74
C ASP A 46 -6.46 -3.95 -13.88
N GLN A 47 -6.54 -3.48 -12.62
CA GLN A 47 -5.34 -3.18 -11.82
C GLN A 47 -4.72 -4.38 -11.10
N LEU A 48 -5.46 -5.49 -11.00
CA LEU A 48 -5.00 -6.72 -10.34
C LEU A 48 -4.82 -7.90 -11.32
N ASP A 49 -5.25 -7.76 -12.58
CA ASP A 49 -5.14 -8.82 -13.59
C ASP A 49 -3.78 -8.75 -14.29
N ARG A 50 -2.74 -9.24 -13.59
CA ARG A 50 -1.44 -9.51 -14.20
C ARG A 50 -0.96 -10.89 -13.81
N ALA A 51 -0.60 -11.68 -14.82
CA ALA A 51 -0.02 -13.00 -14.60
C ALA A 51 1.28 -12.85 -13.79
N GLN A 52 1.43 -13.69 -12.75
CA GLN A 52 2.64 -13.84 -11.90
C GLN A 52 2.83 -12.82 -10.77
N GLU A 53 1.88 -11.92 -10.51
CA GLU A 53 1.98 -11.03 -9.33
C GLU A 53 1.53 -11.74 -8.05
N ARG A 54 2.33 -11.62 -6.98
CA ARG A 54 1.93 -11.98 -5.61
C ARG A 54 1.19 -10.79 -5.01
N PHE A 55 0.42 -11.03 -3.94
CA PHE A 55 -0.33 -9.96 -3.28
C PHE A 55 -0.18 -10.03 -1.76
N ALA A 56 0.18 -8.89 -1.16
CA ALA A 56 0.21 -8.74 0.28
C ALA A 56 -1.05 -8.06 0.79
N ILE A 57 -1.46 -8.43 2.00
CA ILE A 57 -2.44 -7.67 2.77
C ILE A 57 -1.69 -6.70 3.66
N VAL A 58 -1.95 -5.41 3.49
CA VAL A 58 -1.27 -4.33 4.19
C VAL A 58 -2.25 -3.63 5.11
N GLN A 59 -1.89 -3.52 6.38
CA GLN A 59 -2.60 -2.68 7.34
C GLN A 59 -2.05 -1.26 7.30
N TRP A 60 -2.92 -0.25 7.25
CA TRP A 60 -2.54 1.17 7.24
C TRP A 60 -3.52 1.98 8.10
N ARG A 61 -3.18 3.24 8.39
CA ARG A 61 -4.03 4.13 9.22
C ARG A 61 -4.77 5.16 8.38
N GLU A 62 -6.09 5.18 8.53
CA GLU A 62 -6.98 6.22 8.05
C GLU A 62 -7.60 6.94 9.25
N VAL A 63 -7.16 8.18 9.53
CA VAL A 63 -7.71 9.04 10.59
C VAL A 63 -8.06 8.27 11.87
N GLY A 64 -7.03 7.77 12.56
CA GLY A 64 -7.19 7.03 13.83
C GLY A 64 -7.75 5.61 13.72
N ARG A 65 -8.17 5.14 12.53
CA ARG A 65 -8.67 3.78 12.32
C ARG A 65 -7.69 2.95 11.50
N SER A 66 -7.53 1.69 11.90
CA SER A 66 -6.83 0.72 11.07
C SER A 66 -7.70 0.30 9.88
N ARG A 67 -7.10 0.29 8.71
CA ARG A 67 -7.65 -0.19 7.45
C ARG A 67 -6.74 -1.26 6.87
N TRP A 68 -7.29 -2.06 5.99
CA TRP A 68 -6.56 -3.08 5.25
C TRP A 68 -6.78 -2.87 3.77
N THR A 69 -5.75 -3.12 3.00
CA THR A 69 -5.80 -3.12 1.53
C THR A 69 -5.03 -4.31 1.00
N VAL A 70 -5.39 -4.73 -0.20
CA VAL A 70 -4.51 -5.56 -1.02
C VAL A 70 -3.48 -4.66 -1.69
N ALA A 71 -2.25 -5.14 -1.82
CA ALA A 71 -1.19 -4.50 -2.57
C ALA A 71 -0.47 -5.53 -3.43
N ARG A 72 -0.13 -5.13 -4.66
CA ARG A 72 0.72 -5.93 -5.53
C ARG A 72 2.11 -6.07 -4.92
N LEU A 73 2.64 -7.27 -4.94
CA LEU A 73 3.96 -7.62 -4.46
C LEU A 73 4.78 -8.20 -5.62
N PRO A 74 5.78 -7.44 -6.11
CA PRO A 74 6.68 -7.91 -7.15
C PRO A 74 7.42 -9.18 -6.72
N ALA A 75 7.71 -10.07 -7.67
CA ALA A 75 8.33 -11.37 -7.38
C ALA A 75 9.71 -11.24 -6.73
N ASP A 76 10.48 -10.22 -7.12
CA ASP A 76 11.81 -9.85 -6.65
C ASP A 76 11.82 -9.11 -5.31
N VAL A 77 10.66 -8.66 -4.83
CA VAL A 77 10.54 -7.99 -3.52
C VAL A 77 10.23 -9.01 -2.44
N ALA A 78 11.15 -9.13 -1.48
CA ALA A 78 10.98 -9.92 -0.26
C ALA A 78 10.54 -9.02 0.89
N VAL A 79 9.34 -9.30 1.40
CA VAL A 79 8.79 -8.70 2.62
C VAL A 79 8.18 -9.78 3.50
N VAL A 80 8.18 -9.58 4.81
CA VAL A 80 7.52 -10.48 5.78
C VAL A 80 6.47 -9.76 6.60
N ALA A 81 5.59 -10.52 7.26
CA ALA A 81 4.62 -9.96 8.18
C ALA A 81 5.32 -9.08 9.23
N GLY A 82 4.85 -7.86 9.37
CA GLY A 82 5.38 -6.88 10.30
C GLY A 82 6.30 -5.83 9.66
N GLU A 83 6.76 -6.02 8.43
CA GLU A 83 7.61 -5.03 7.78
C GLU A 83 6.85 -3.76 7.39
N PRO A 84 7.47 -2.58 7.54
CA PRO A 84 6.90 -1.34 7.05
C PRO A 84 7.02 -1.25 5.53
N VAL A 85 5.97 -0.77 4.89
CA VAL A 85 5.91 -0.57 3.43
C VAL A 85 5.19 0.74 3.11
N TYR A 86 5.44 1.26 1.92
CA TYR A 86 4.55 2.23 1.28
C TYR A 86 3.55 1.50 0.41
N VAL A 87 2.28 1.90 0.50
CA VAL A 87 1.18 1.30 -0.23
C VAL A 87 0.27 2.38 -0.80
N LYS A 88 -0.25 2.15 -2.01
CA LYS A 88 -1.28 2.98 -2.63
C LYS A 88 -2.65 2.47 -2.19
N VAL A 89 -3.43 3.30 -1.48
CA VAL A 89 -4.66 2.86 -0.78
C VAL A 89 -5.95 3.29 -1.46
N TRP A 90 -5.85 4.16 -2.48
CA TRP A 90 -7.00 4.65 -3.24
C TRP A 90 -7.24 3.87 -4.52
N ASP A 91 -6.22 3.16 -4.99
CA ASP A 91 -6.29 2.24 -6.12
C ASP A 91 -5.16 1.21 -6.01
N CYS A 92 -5.10 0.28 -6.96
CA CYS A 92 -4.10 -0.78 -6.99
C CYS A 92 -3.09 -0.58 -8.14
N SER A 93 -2.96 0.68 -8.61
CA SER A 93 -2.17 1.06 -9.78
C SER A 93 -0.66 0.94 -9.59
N ALA A 94 -0.18 0.73 -8.37
CA ALA A 94 1.24 0.57 -8.05
C ALA A 94 1.49 -0.67 -7.19
N ALA A 95 2.67 -1.25 -7.34
CA ALA A 95 3.21 -2.22 -6.39
C ALA A 95 3.51 -1.55 -5.04
N LEU A 96 3.50 -2.34 -3.97
CA LEU A 96 4.06 -1.86 -2.70
C LEU A 96 5.55 -1.57 -2.85
N VAL A 97 6.04 -0.63 -2.05
CA VAL A 97 7.47 -0.31 -1.97
C VAL A 97 7.94 -0.62 -0.57
N LYS A 98 9.03 -1.39 -0.44
CA LYS A 98 9.63 -1.66 0.87
C LYS A 98 10.13 -0.35 1.46
N ARG A 99 9.82 -0.11 2.74
CA ARG A 99 10.30 1.07 3.45
C ARG A 99 11.56 0.68 4.21
N GLU A 100 12.71 1.14 3.73
CA GLU A 100 13.95 1.00 4.47
C GLU A 100 13.88 1.84 5.75
N MET A 101 14.26 1.23 6.88
CA MET A 101 14.40 1.95 8.15
C MET A 101 15.87 2.32 8.30
N ASN A 102 16.25 3.48 7.78
CA ASN A 102 17.52 4.13 8.14
C ASN A 102 17.40 4.87 9.48
#